data_AF-A0A2S1SWN0-F1
#
_entry.id   AF-A0A2S1SWN0-F1
#
_cell.length_a   1.000
_cell.length_b   1.000
_cell.length_c   1.000
_cell.angle_alpha   90.00
_cell.angle_beta   90.00
_cell.angle_gamma   90.00
#
_symmetry.space_group_name_H-M   'P 1'
#
loop_
_entity.id
_entity.type
_entity.pdbx_description
1 polymer ?
#
loop_
_entity_poly.entity_id
_entity_poly.type
_entity_poly.pdbx_seq_one_letter_code
_entity_poly.pdbx_strand_id
1 'polypeptide(L)'
;MNCLQVARLLQSYLDGETDEVTARRVAAHLEDCRRCGLEASVYAEIRSALARRGTPDAEAVARLRTFGEALLSDPPAAGDDGDRGASPQAGA
;
A
#
# COMPACT_ATOMS: atom_id res chain seq x y z
N MET A 1 -17.50 0.65 20.96
CA MET A 1 -17.36 1.47 19.72
C MET A 1 -18.66 1.41 18.96
N ASN A 2 -18.93 2.39 18.09
CA ASN A 2 -20.05 2.33 17.15
C ASN A 2 -19.60 1.86 15.75
N CYS A 3 -20.56 1.49 14.90
CA CYS A 3 -20.27 0.95 13.56
C CYS A 3 -19.46 1.91 12.69
N LEU A 4 -19.66 3.23 12.81
CA LEU A 4 -18.94 4.23 12.01
C LEU A 4 -17.47 4.31 12.43
N GLN A 5 -17.18 4.20 13.72
CA GLN A 5 -15.82 4.13 14.24
C GLN A 5 -15.13 2.86 13.76
N VAL A 6 -15.81 1.72 13.78
CA VAL A 6 -15.25 0.46 13.27
C VAL A 6 -15.00 0.53 11.77
N ALA A 7 -15.94 1.04 10.97
CA ALA A 7 -15.76 1.18 9.53
C ALA A 7 -14.50 1.99 9.16
N ARG A 8 -14.15 3.02 9.95
CA ARG A 8 -12.92 3.81 9.74
C ARG A 8 -11.64 3.07 10.14
N LEU A 9 -11.71 2.20 11.12
CA LEU A 9 -10.56 1.48 11.68
C LEU A 9 -10.38 0.08 11.09
N LEU A 10 -11.36 -0.42 10.35
CA LEU A 10 -11.43 -1.83 9.95
C LEU A 10 -10.21 -2.29 9.15
N GLN A 11 -9.76 -1.50 8.17
CA GLN A 11 -8.61 -1.88 7.35
C GLN A 11 -7.32 -1.90 8.19
N SER A 12 -7.00 -0.81 8.91
CA SER A 12 -5.84 -0.77 9.81
C SER A 12 -5.85 -1.89 10.84
N TYR A 13 -7.04 -2.25 11.37
CA TYR A 13 -7.19 -3.41 12.25
C TYR A 13 -6.84 -4.73 11.54
N LEU A 14 -7.37 -4.95 10.33
CA LEU A 14 -7.08 -6.15 9.52
C LEU A 14 -5.63 -6.21 9.03
N ASP A 15 -4.95 -5.07 8.91
CA ASP A 15 -3.53 -4.95 8.58
C ASP A 15 -2.60 -5.10 9.80
N GLY A 16 -3.15 -5.12 11.02
CA GLY A 16 -2.36 -5.18 12.25
C GLY A 16 -1.71 -3.85 12.64
N GLU A 17 -2.20 -2.74 12.10
CA GLU A 17 -1.68 -1.38 12.30
C GLU A 17 -2.40 -0.60 13.41
N THR A 18 -3.31 -1.24 14.16
CA THR A 18 -3.96 -0.64 15.33
C THR A 18 -3.24 -0.98 16.62
N ASP A 19 -3.20 -0.04 17.57
CA ASP A 19 -2.74 -0.32 18.93
C ASP A 19 -3.62 -1.39 19.62
N GLU A 20 -3.08 -2.04 20.65
CA GLU A 20 -3.73 -3.17 21.34
C GLU A 20 -5.09 -2.79 21.96
N VAL A 21 -5.25 -1.56 22.45
CA VAL A 21 -6.51 -1.12 23.05
C VAL A 21 -7.57 -0.95 21.97
N THR A 22 -7.20 -0.34 20.85
CA THR A 22 -8.05 -0.20 19.67
C THR A 22 -8.42 -1.56 19.08
N ALA A 23 -7.44 -2.45 18.92
CA ALA A 23 -7.65 -3.79 18.38
C ALA A 23 -8.68 -4.60 19.20
N ARG A 24 -8.56 -4.59 20.53
CA ARG A 24 -9.53 -5.27 21.41
C ARG A 24 -10.94 -4.70 21.31
N ARG A 25 -11.06 -3.38 21.20
CA ARG A 25 -12.37 -2.71 21.09
C ARG A 25 -13.04 -2.96 19.74
N VAL A 26 -12.26 -3.03 18.66
CA VAL A 26 -12.75 -3.40 17.33
C VAL A 26 -13.18 -4.86 17.34
N ALA A 27 -12.34 -5.78 17.84
CA ALA A 27 -12.65 -7.20 17.93
C ALA A 27 -13.98 -7.48 18.66
N ALA A 28 -14.18 -6.90 19.85
CA ALA A 28 -15.42 -7.02 20.59
C ALA A 28 -16.66 -6.54 19.78
N HIS A 29 -16.53 -5.44 19.02
CA HIS A 29 -17.63 -4.97 18.19
C HIS A 29 -17.92 -5.88 16.99
N LEU A 30 -16.89 -6.50 16.39
CA LEU A 30 -17.07 -7.44 15.28
C LEU A 30 -17.80 -8.72 15.73
N GLU A 31 -17.59 -9.15 16.97
CA GLU A 31 -18.31 -10.27 17.60
C GLU A 31 -19.78 -9.91 17.86
N ASP A 32 -20.04 -8.70 18.37
CA ASP A 32 -21.39 -8.26 18.75
C ASP A 32 -22.25 -7.78 17.57
N CYS A 33 -21.63 -7.23 16.52
CA CYS A 33 -22.33 -6.64 15.38
C CYS A 33 -22.18 -7.49 14.11
N ARG A 34 -23.22 -8.27 13.80
CA ARG A 34 -23.28 -9.11 12.60
C ARG A 34 -22.91 -8.37 11.30
N ARG A 35 -23.36 -7.12 11.11
CA ARG A 35 -23.07 -6.35 9.89
C ARG A 35 -21.58 -6.08 9.75
N CYS A 36 -20.95 -5.59 10.82
CA CYS A 36 -19.52 -5.28 10.82
C CYS A 36 -18.67 -6.57 10.78
N GLY A 37 -19.08 -7.64 11.46
CA GLY A 37 -18.42 -8.94 11.38
C GLY A 37 -18.42 -9.53 9.96
N LEU A 38 -19.55 -9.43 9.23
CA LEU A 38 -19.64 -9.85 7.83
C LEU A 38 -18.75 -8.99 6.91
N GLU A 39 -18.70 -7.68 7.14
CA GLU A 39 -17.82 -6.80 6.38
C GLU A 39 -16.34 -7.17 6.59
N ALA A 40 -15.95 -7.42 7.84
CA ALA A 40 -14.61 -7.86 8.19
C ALA A 40 -14.24 -9.20 7.52
N SER A 41 -15.16 -10.17 7.50
CA SER A 41 -14.89 -11.47 6.87
C SER A 41 -14.76 -11.36 5.35
N VAL A 42 -15.53 -10.50 4.69
CA VAL A 42 -15.38 -10.22 3.25
C VAL A 42 -13.99 -9.67 2.94
N TYR A 43 -13.51 -8.69 3.72
CA TYR A 43 -12.17 -8.15 3.52
C TYR A 43 -11.06 -9.17 3.79
N ALA A 44 -11.22 -10.01 4.83
CA ALA A 44 -10.29 -11.10 5.11
C ALA A 44 -10.22 -12.11 3.95
N GLU A 45 -11.36 -12.46 3.34
CA GLU A 45 -11.41 -13.35 2.18
C GLU A 45 -10.77 -12.73 0.94
N ILE A 46 -10.97 -11.43 0.70
CA ILE A 46 -10.29 -10.70 -0.38
C ILE A 46 -8.78 -10.74 -0.17
N ARG A 47 -8.29 -10.43 1.05
CA ARG A 47 -6.86 -10.51 1.39
C ARG A 47 -6.30 -11.91 1.14
N SER A 48 -7.01 -12.94 1.61
CA SER A 48 -6.63 -14.34 1.41
C SER A 48 -6.59 -14.71 -0.08
N ALA A 49 -7.57 -14.25 -0.87
CA ALA A 49 -7.61 -14.47 -2.31
C ALA A 49 -6.46 -13.79 -3.06
N LEU A 50 -6.08 -12.58 -2.65
CA LEU A 50 -4.92 -11.88 -3.19
C LEU A 50 -3.61 -12.57 -2.83
N ALA A 51 -3.45 -13.01 -1.58
CA ALA A 51 -2.27 -13.76 -1.14
C ALA A 51 -2.08 -15.07 -1.93
N ARG A 52 -3.17 -15.74 -2.32
CA ARG A 52 -3.13 -16.95 -3.16
C ARG A 52 -2.65 -16.70 -4.60
N ARG A 53 -2.71 -15.47 -5.12
CA ARG A 53 -2.29 -15.16 -6.50
C ARG A 53 -0.77 -15.16 -6.69
N GLY A 54 0.00 -15.30 -5.61
CA GLY A 54 1.44 -15.53 -5.65
C GLY A 54 2.24 -14.42 -4.99
N THR A 55 3.40 -14.79 -4.46
CA THR A 55 4.41 -13.83 -4.00
C THR A 55 5.08 -13.17 -5.22
N PRO A 56 5.42 -11.88 -5.16
CA PRO A 56 6.19 -11.23 -6.22
C PRO A 56 7.48 -11.99 -6.49
N ASP A 57 7.95 -11.98 -7.74
CA ASP A 57 9.25 -12.52 -8.09
C ASP A 57 10.35 -11.88 -7.23
N ALA A 58 11.07 -12.71 -6.46
CA ALA A 58 12.07 -12.25 -5.52
C ALA A 58 13.22 -11.51 -6.21
N GLU A 59 13.58 -11.90 -7.43
CA GLU A 59 14.64 -11.22 -8.19
C GLU A 59 14.18 -9.83 -8.63
N ALA A 60 12.96 -9.71 -9.15
CA ALA A 60 12.37 -8.42 -9.50
C ALA A 60 12.31 -7.47 -8.30
N VAL A 61 11.93 -7.98 -7.12
CA VAL A 61 11.92 -7.20 -5.87
C VAL A 61 13.34 -6.77 -5.47
N ALA A 62 14.33 -7.66 -5.58
CA ALA A 62 15.71 -7.32 -5.27
C ALA A 62 16.24 -6.18 -6.18
N ARG A 63 15.99 -6.28 -7.49
CA ARG A 63 16.38 -5.21 -8.45
C ARG A 63 15.72 -3.87 -8.13
N LEU A 64 14.44 -3.88 -7.76
CA LEU A 64 13.72 -2.66 -7.36
C LEU A 64 14.31 -2.03 -6.10
N ARG A 65 14.72 -2.84 -5.11
CA ARG A 65 15.37 -2.33 -3.89
C ARG A 65 16.71 -1.68 -4.19
N THR A 66 17.57 -2.36 -4.96
CA THR A 66 18.86 -1.81 -5.39
C THR A 66 18.69 -0.50 -6.17
N PHE A 67 17.69 -0.42 -7.04
CA PHE A 67 17.38 0.83 -7.75
C PHE A 67 16.96 1.96 -6.80
N GLY A 68 16.11 1.68 -5.81
CA GLY A 68 15.71 2.66 -4.79
C GLY A 68 16.89 3.17 -3.96
N GLU A 69 17.82 2.29 -3.59
CA GLU A 69 19.06 2.67 -2.90
C GLU A 69 19.95 3.58 -3.77
N ALA A 70 20.05 3.28 -5.08
CA ALA A 70 20.79 4.12 -6.02
C ALA A 70 20.20 5.53 -6.15
N LEU A 71 18.87 5.67 -6.18
CA LEU A 71 18.19 6.98 -6.23
C LEU A 71 18.46 7.85 -5.00
N LEU A 72 18.64 7.23 -3.82
CA LEU A 72 18.99 7.97 -2.60
C LEU A 72 20.48 8.34 -2.54
N SER A 73 21.31 7.60 -3.28
CA SER A 73 22.76 7.77 -3.29
C SER A 73 23.23 8.74 -4.38
N ASP A 74 22.43 8.93 -5.42
CA ASP A 74 22.70 9.88 -6.51
C ASP A 74 21.86 11.15 -6.29
N PRO A 75 22.42 12.22 -5.68
CA PRO A 75 21.71 13.49 -5.63
C PRO A 75 21.43 13.94 -7.07
N PRO A 76 20.22 14.46 -7.38
CA PRO A 76 19.97 15.01 -8.71
C PRO A 76 21.03 16.06 -8.97
N ALA A 77 21.82 15.86 -10.03
CA ALA A 77 22.83 16.82 -10.46
C ALA A 77 22.18 18.20 -10.45
N ALA A 78 22.67 19.06 -9.55
CA ALA A 78 22.14 20.39 -9.37
C ALA A 78 22.25 21.13 -10.71
N GLY A 79 21.10 21.41 -11.32
CA GLY A 79 20.92 22.33 -12.44
C GLY A 79 21.81 22.10 -13.65
N ASP A 80 21.38 21.24 -14.58
CA ASP A 80 21.67 21.48 -15.99
C ASP A 80 20.61 22.45 -16.56
N ASP A 81 20.73 23.72 -16.16
CA ASP A 81 20.14 24.83 -16.89
C ASP A 81 21.06 25.14 -18.08
N GLY A 82 20.76 24.56 -19.24
CA GLY A 82 21.26 25.09 -20.50
C GLY A 82 21.56 24.07 -21.59
N ASP A 83 20.53 23.64 -22.32
CA ASP A 83 20.36 24.02 -23.73
C ASP A 83 19.25 23.16 -24.36
N ARG A 84 17.99 23.58 -24.14
CA ARG A 84 16.85 23.09 -24.90
C ARG A 84 16.75 23.93 -26.16
N GLY A 85 17.58 23.63 -27.15
CA GLY A 85 17.73 24.46 -28.34
C GLY A 85 18.12 23.70 -29.60
N ALA A 86 17.29 22.76 -30.07
CA ALA A 86 16.88 22.64 -31.48
C ALA A 86 16.33 21.24 -31.83
N SER A 87 15.02 21.17 -32.01
CA SER A 87 14.44 20.51 -33.18
C SER A 87 13.62 21.60 -33.91
N PRO A 88 13.34 21.51 -35.22
CA PRO A 88 13.38 20.34 -36.10
C PRO A 88 14.16 20.61 -37.40
N GLN A 89 14.34 19.63 -38.31
CA GLN A 89 14.09 19.80 -39.77
C GLN A 89 13.82 18.45 -40.44
N ALA A 90 12.72 18.40 -41.19
CA ALA A 90 12.32 17.34 -42.11
C ALA A 90 12.88 17.60 -43.53
N GLY A 91 12.96 16.56 -44.36
CA GLY A 91 13.22 16.62 -45.82
C GLY A 91 14.43 15.74 -46.21
N ALA A 92 14.40 14.89 -47.24
CA ALA A 92 13.44 14.59 -48.31
C ALA A 92 13.65 13.14 -48.79
#